data_AF-A0A2P5YTG6-F1
#
_entry.id   AF-A0A2P5YTG6-F1
#
_cell.length_a   1.000
_cell.length_b   1.000
_cell.length_c   1.000
_cell.angle_alpha   90.00
_cell.angle_beta   90.00
_cell.angle_gamma   90.00
#
_symmetry.space_group_name_H-M   'P 1'
#
loop_
_entity.id
_entity.type
_entity.pdbx_description
1 polymer ?
#
loop_
_entity_poly.entity_id
_entity_poly.type
_entity_poly.pdbx_seq_one_letter_code
_entity_poly.pdbx_strand_id
1 'polypeptide(L)'
;MKRIISTGSIFLIHHAGNPRVTLEVTRDVCLLARMMAANLYYSQIEDLMFELSMWRCSDELRARDDELHRSLRRDAKHYIEFWKQIPPSGPYRAILGDVRDRLYQTRERSLQLLSHCMSEIPEEANFTNIEQEWLLSELSGKRPLFGSELPKIEEIADVLDTFNVQADLSADNFGVYIISMAITPSDVLVVELLQRECHVKQPLRVVPLFEKLTDLEAAPTALARFFSVDWYRNQINGKQEVMIGYSDLGKDVGRLSAAWQLCKAQEEVIKVAKQFGMKLTMFHGRVQGEVIEQSFGEEHLCFRTLQHFIAATIEHGMHPPVSPKPEWHALMDEMAIVATDYWW
;
A
#
# COMPACT_ATOMS: atom_id res chain seq x y z
N MET A 1 -16.33 12.93 -2.77
CA MET A 1 -15.11 13.60 -3.29
C MET A 1 -14.28 12.56 -4.02
N LYS A 2 -13.70 12.86 -5.21
CA LYS A 2 -12.82 11.89 -5.91
C LYS A 2 -11.39 12.03 -5.38
N ARG A 3 -10.72 10.92 -5.02
CA ARG A 3 -9.31 10.90 -4.63
C ARG A 3 -8.45 10.94 -5.91
N ILE A 4 -7.76 12.06 -6.15
CA ILE A 4 -6.93 12.29 -7.35
C ILE A 4 -5.45 11.97 -7.06
N ILE A 5 -4.98 12.32 -5.87
CA ILE A 5 -3.64 11.98 -5.35
C ILE A 5 -3.83 11.05 -4.15
N SER A 6 -2.94 10.07 -4.01
CA SER A 6 -2.75 9.24 -2.82
C SER A 6 -1.27 9.00 -2.60
N THR A 7 -0.81 9.13 -1.37
CA THR A 7 0.52 8.71 -0.96
C THR A 7 0.47 7.32 -0.33
N GLY A 8 1.55 6.57 -0.46
CA GLY A 8 1.78 5.29 0.20
C GLY A 8 3.24 5.20 0.62
N SER A 9 3.54 4.33 1.58
CA SER A 9 4.90 4.11 2.09
C SER A 9 5.27 2.64 1.99
N ILE A 10 6.54 2.37 1.66
CA ILE A 10 7.18 1.05 1.75
C ILE A 10 8.28 1.07 2.83
N PHE A 11 8.40 2.16 3.61
CA PHE A 11 9.27 2.15 4.78
C PHE A 11 8.81 1.04 5.73
N LEU A 12 9.71 0.08 5.94
CA LEU A 12 9.63 -0.92 7.00
C LEU A 12 8.45 -1.91 6.92
N ILE A 13 8.00 -2.25 5.70
CA ILE A 13 7.08 -3.38 5.43
C ILE A 13 7.69 -4.37 4.41
N HIS A 14 8.92 -4.12 3.96
CA HIS A 14 9.62 -4.94 2.97
C HIS A 14 10.55 -5.96 3.66
N HIS A 15 10.00 -7.11 4.08
CA HIS A 15 10.78 -8.23 4.67
C HIS A 15 11.82 -8.84 3.71
N ALA A 16 11.70 -8.64 2.39
CA ALA A 16 12.58 -9.30 1.43
C ALA A 16 14.06 -8.86 1.61
N GLY A 17 14.83 -9.74 2.27
CA GLY A 17 16.27 -9.63 2.50
C GLY A 17 16.72 -8.68 3.60
N ASN A 18 15.83 -8.22 4.50
CA ASN A 18 16.21 -7.32 5.60
C ASN A 18 15.66 -7.80 6.96
N PRO A 19 16.43 -8.58 7.74
CA PRO A 19 16.00 -9.12 9.04
C PRO A 19 15.78 -8.06 10.13
N ARG A 20 16.02 -6.76 9.84
CA ARG A 20 15.70 -5.64 10.75
C ARG A 20 14.27 -5.11 10.58
N VAL A 21 13.55 -5.55 9.55
CA VAL A 21 12.11 -5.31 9.43
C VAL A 21 11.44 -6.48 10.14
N THR A 22 10.90 -6.23 11.32
CA THR A 22 10.17 -7.25 12.11
C THR A 22 8.69 -6.91 12.19
N LEU A 23 7.92 -7.84 12.76
CA LEU A 23 6.51 -7.70 13.10
C LEU A 23 6.22 -6.47 13.97
N GLU A 24 7.05 -6.26 15.00
CA GLU A 24 6.99 -5.11 15.91
C GLU A 24 7.24 -3.82 15.14
N VAL A 25 8.27 -3.77 14.30
CA VAL A 25 8.58 -2.59 13.48
C VAL A 25 7.43 -2.27 12.53
N THR A 26 6.84 -3.28 11.87
CA THR A 26 5.67 -3.11 10.99
C THR A 26 4.48 -2.52 11.75
N ARG A 27 4.18 -3.07 12.93
CA ARG A 27 3.10 -2.61 13.82
C ARG A 27 3.35 -1.18 14.31
N ASP A 28 4.55 -0.90 14.78
CA ASP A 28 4.95 0.38 15.37
C ASP A 28 4.93 1.50 14.32
N VAL A 29 5.36 1.22 13.10
CA VAL A 29 5.30 2.20 11.99
C VAL A 29 3.85 2.52 11.61
N CYS A 30 2.95 1.53 11.60
CA CYS A 30 1.52 1.79 11.44
C CYS A 30 0.96 2.66 12.58
N LEU A 31 1.30 2.38 13.83
CA LEU A 31 0.87 3.17 14.99
C LEU A 31 1.46 4.59 14.98
N LEU A 32 2.73 4.74 14.60
CA LEU A 32 3.42 6.01 14.43
C LEU A 32 2.76 6.86 13.33
N ALA A 33 2.46 6.28 12.16
CA ALA A 33 1.79 6.97 11.07
C ALA A 33 0.40 7.49 11.50
N ARG A 34 -0.37 6.68 12.23
CA ARG A 34 -1.66 7.09 12.82
C ARG A 34 -1.51 8.20 13.85
N MET A 35 -0.49 8.13 14.71
CA MET A 35 -0.18 9.16 15.70
C MET A 35 0.23 10.48 15.03
N MET A 36 1.07 10.43 13.98
CA MET A 36 1.47 11.61 13.20
C MET A 36 0.27 12.26 12.51
N ALA A 37 -0.59 11.45 11.87
CA ALA A 37 -1.84 11.95 11.28
C ALA A 37 -2.76 12.59 12.35
N ALA A 38 -2.92 11.95 13.52
CA ALA A 38 -3.69 12.50 14.62
C ALA A 38 -3.11 13.82 15.15
N ASN A 39 -1.78 13.96 15.28
CA ASN A 39 -1.12 15.20 15.69
C ASN A 39 -1.35 16.33 14.67
N LEU A 40 -1.25 16.04 13.37
CA LEU A 40 -1.48 17.03 12.30
C LEU A 40 -2.94 17.51 12.29
N TYR A 41 -3.90 16.59 12.38
CA TYR A 41 -5.32 16.96 12.47
C TYR A 41 -5.66 17.69 13.78
N TYR A 42 -5.04 17.30 14.90
CA TYR A 42 -5.22 17.97 16.20
C TYR A 42 -4.86 19.46 16.09
N SER A 43 -3.69 19.78 15.52
CA SER A 43 -3.23 21.17 15.32
C SER A 43 -4.20 21.96 14.43
N GLN A 44 -4.58 21.42 13.27
CA GLN A 44 -5.52 22.08 12.35
C GLN A 44 -6.91 22.30 12.95
N ILE A 45 -7.36 21.40 13.83
CA ILE A 45 -8.64 21.54 14.52
C ILE A 45 -8.57 22.62 15.61
N GLU A 46 -7.46 22.78 16.33
CA GLU A 46 -7.30 23.90 17.28
C GLU A 46 -7.35 25.26 16.57
N ASP A 47 -6.68 25.40 15.42
CA ASP A 47 -6.75 26.61 14.59
C ASP A 47 -8.19 26.87 14.10
N LEU A 48 -8.87 25.84 13.56
CA LEU A 48 -10.24 25.95 13.09
C LEU A 48 -11.23 26.27 14.23
N MET A 49 -10.99 25.76 15.44
CA MET A 49 -11.76 26.10 16.64
C MET A 49 -11.58 27.57 17.02
N PHE A 50 -10.40 28.17 16.79
CA PHE A 50 -10.21 29.60 16.98
C PHE A 50 -11.05 30.41 15.98
N GLU A 51 -10.93 30.10 14.69
CA GLU A 51 -11.60 30.81 13.59
C GLU A 51 -13.14 30.70 13.62
N LEU A 52 -13.69 29.50 13.84
CA LEU A 52 -15.14 29.23 13.81
C LEU A 52 -15.86 29.71 15.09
N SER A 53 -15.79 31.01 15.33
CA SER A 53 -16.44 31.75 16.41
C SER A 53 -17.94 32.00 16.22
N MET A 54 -18.53 31.52 15.10
CA MET A 54 -19.91 31.79 14.73
C MET A 54 -20.93 31.02 15.59
N TRP A 55 -22.00 31.71 15.99
CA TRP A 55 -23.10 31.18 16.81
C TRP A 55 -24.33 30.73 15.99
N ARG A 56 -24.42 31.14 14.72
CA ARG A 56 -25.53 30.74 13.82
C ARG A 56 -25.23 29.39 13.19
N CYS A 57 -26.14 28.45 13.33
CA CYS A 57 -26.04 27.09 12.79
C CYS A 57 -27.41 26.57 12.33
N SER A 58 -27.42 25.49 11.55
CA SER A 58 -28.63 24.72 11.22
C SER A 58 -29.17 23.98 12.45
N ASP A 59 -30.45 23.62 12.42
CA ASP A 59 -31.10 22.91 13.52
C ASP A 59 -30.55 21.49 13.71
N GLU A 60 -30.10 20.84 12.64
CA GLU A 60 -29.37 19.56 12.70
C GLU A 60 -28.06 19.68 13.50
N LEU A 61 -27.26 20.72 13.24
CA LEU A 61 -26.01 20.95 13.95
C LEU A 61 -26.26 21.30 15.42
N ARG A 62 -27.32 22.08 15.71
CA ARG A 62 -27.74 22.40 17.08
C ARG A 62 -28.18 21.16 17.85
N ALA A 63 -29.00 20.31 17.25
CA ALA A 63 -29.42 19.05 17.86
C ALA A 63 -28.23 18.12 18.20
N ARG A 64 -27.20 18.11 17.34
CA ARG A 64 -25.97 17.34 17.57
C ARG A 64 -25.09 17.92 18.67
N ASP A 65 -24.99 19.26 18.75
CA ASP A 65 -24.32 19.96 19.84
C ASP A 65 -25.01 19.72 21.19
N ASP A 66 -26.34 19.82 21.22
CA ASP A 66 -27.16 19.51 22.41
C ASP A 66 -27.01 18.04 22.86
N GLU A 67 -26.80 17.10 21.95
CA GLU A 67 -26.51 15.69 22.25
C GLU A 67 -25.13 15.52 22.88
N LEU A 68 -24.10 16.13 22.31
CA LEU A 68 -22.72 16.10 22.83
C LEU A 68 -22.61 16.76 24.22
N HIS A 69 -23.26 17.91 24.43
CA HIS A 69 -23.33 18.55 25.73
C HIS A 69 -24.04 17.69 26.81
N ARG A 70 -24.91 16.76 26.40
CA ARG A 70 -25.55 15.78 27.31
C ARG A 70 -24.69 14.55 27.58
N SER A 71 -23.83 14.11 26.66
CA SER A 71 -22.91 12.99 26.87
C SER A 71 -21.68 13.41 27.68
N LEU A 72 -21.03 14.52 27.32
CA LEU A 72 -19.77 15.00 27.91
C LEU A 72 -19.84 15.29 29.41
N ARG A 73 -21.04 15.51 29.97
CA ARG A 73 -21.25 15.64 31.43
C ARG A 73 -20.91 14.38 32.25
N ARG A 74 -20.60 13.24 31.62
CA ARG A 74 -20.26 11.98 32.32
C ARG A 74 -18.76 11.71 32.44
N ASP A 75 -17.96 12.17 31.48
CA ASP A 75 -16.54 11.74 31.35
C ASP A 75 -15.51 12.84 31.67
N ALA A 76 -15.96 14.02 32.12
CA ALA A 76 -15.11 15.15 32.48
C ALA A 76 -14.30 14.91 33.78
N LYS A 77 -13.19 14.16 33.69
CA LYS A 77 -12.25 13.94 34.82
C LYS A 77 -10.77 14.16 34.53
N HIS A 78 -10.34 14.34 33.28
CA HIS A 78 -8.92 14.55 32.97
C HIS A 78 -8.71 15.87 32.21
N TYR A 79 -7.75 16.65 32.73
CA TYR A 79 -7.33 17.98 32.29
C TYR A 79 -8.42 19.06 32.34
N ILE A 80 -8.45 19.84 33.43
CA ILE A 80 -9.27 21.06 33.56
C ILE A 80 -8.49 22.31 33.12
N GLU A 81 -7.17 22.33 33.30
CA GLU A 81 -6.34 23.54 33.13
C GLU A 81 -6.14 23.99 31.69
N PHE A 82 -6.32 23.10 30.70
CA PHE A 82 -6.22 23.46 29.27
C PHE A 82 -7.56 23.97 28.70
N TRP A 83 -8.69 23.74 29.37
CA TRP A 83 -10.00 24.24 28.95
C TRP A 83 -10.21 25.66 29.46
N LYS A 84 -9.63 26.65 28.74
CA LYS A 84 -10.31 27.94 28.66
C LYS A 84 -11.68 27.66 28.03
N GLN A 85 -12.72 27.77 28.87
CA GLN A 85 -14.09 27.35 28.57
C GLN A 85 -14.47 27.70 27.13
N ILE A 86 -14.68 26.68 26.29
CA ILE A 86 -15.32 26.88 24.98
C ILE A 86 -16.69 27.52 25.29
N PRO A 87 -17.00 28.72 24.77
CA PRO A 87 -18.27 29.37 25.08
C PRO A 87 -19.42 28.46 24.64
N PRO A 88 -20.41 28.15 25.51
CA PRO A 88 -21.52 27.25 25.20
C PRO A 88 -22.50 27.78 24.13
N SER A 89 -22.15 28.89 23.46
CA SER A 89 -22.84 29.47 22.31
C SER A 89 -22.18 29.14 20.96
N GLY A 90 -21.12 28.33 20.94
CA GLY A 90 -20.33 27.98 19.73
C GLY A 90 -20.47 26.51 19.31
N PRO A 91 -21.55 26.10 18.62
CA PRO A 91 -21.82 24.70 18.29
C PRO A 91 -20.74 24.05 17.43
N TYR A 92 -20.12 24.82 16.52
CA TYR A 92 -18.99 24.36 15.73
C TYR A 92 -17.77 24.01 16.59
N ARG A 93 -17.48 24.80 17.64
CA ARG A 93 -16.34 24.58 18.54
C ARG A 93 -16.56 23.39 19.46
N ALA A 94 -17.79 23.13 19.89
CA ALA A 94 -18.13 21.97 20.71
C ALA A 94 -17.94 20.65 19.95
N ILE A 95 -18.44 20.59 18.70
CA ILE A 95 -18.25 19.43 17.82
C ILE A 95 -16.77 19.22 17.48
N LEU A 96 -16.03 20.30 17.16
CA LEU A 96 -14.59 20.21 16.90
C LEU A 96 -13.80 19.80 18.16
N GLY A 97 -14.24 20.19 19.36
CA GLY A 97 -13.67 19.73 20.62
C GLY A 97 -13.78 18.21 20.81
N ASP A 98 -14.94 17.61 20.53
CA ASP A 98 -15.10 16.13 20.54
C ASP A 98 -14.18 15.44 19.53
N VAL A 99 -14.01 16.00 18.32
CA VAL A 99 -13.07 15.44 17.33
C VAL A 99 -11.62 15.57 17.82
N ARG A 100 -11.22 16.73 18.33
CA ARG A 100 -9.90 16.98 18.92
C ARG A 100 -9.59 15.97 20.03
N ASP A 101 -10.52 15.75 20.94
CA ASP A 101 -10.34 14.87 22.09
C ASP A 101 -10.21 13.40 21.68
N ARG A 102 -10.94 12.96 20.64
CA ARG A 102 -10.78 11.62 20.04
C ARG A 102 -9.43 11.44 19.35
N LEU A 103 -8.93 12.46 18.66
CA LEU A 103 -7.59 12.44 18.05
C LEU A 103 -6.51 12.38 19.12
N TYR A 104 -6.66 13.15 20.21
CA TYR A 104 -5.78 13.08 21.38
C TYR A 104 -5.79 11.68 22.02
N GLN A 105 -6.96 11.09 22.27
CA GLN A 105 -7.05 9.70 22.77
C GLN A 105 -6.42 8.68 21.82
N THR A 106 -6.53 8.89 20.50
CA THR A 106 -5.89 8.04 19.49
C THR A 106 -4.35 8.14 19.53
N ARG A 107 -3.83 9.36 19.73
CA ARG A 107 -2.40 9.63 19.95
C ARG A 107 -1.90 8.96 21.23
N GLU A 108 -2.53 9.20 22.38
CA GLU A 108 -2.12 8.62 23.66
C GLU A 108 -2.16 7.09 23.65
N ARG A 109 -3.19 6.49 23.03
CA ARG A 109 -3.27 5.02 22.87
C ARG A 109 -2.16 4.47 21.98
N SER A 110 -1.75 5.20 20.93
CA SER A 110 -0.61 4.80 20.09
C SER A 110 0.71 4.91 20.87
N LEU A 111 0.91 5.98 21.64
CA LEU A 111 2.09 6.16 22.51
C LEU A 111 2.22 5.05 23.56
N GLN A 112 1.12 4.65 24.20
CA GLN A 112 1.11 3.54 25.15
C GLN A 112 1.55 2.22 24.50
N LEU A 113 1.08 1.92 23.30
CA LEU A 113 1.45 0.70 22.57
C LEU A 113 2.92 0.69 22.13
N LEU A 114 3.47 1.84 21.73
CA LEU A 114 4.89 2.01 21.31
C LEU A 114 5.91 1.87 22.47
N SER A 115 5.47 1.81 23.72
CA SER A 115 6.36 1.89 24.90
C SER A 115 6.79 0.54 25.49
N HIS A 116 6.37 -0.60 24.90
CA HIS A 116 6.56 -1.93 25.48
C HIS A 116 6.89 -3.02 24.41
N CYS A 117 8.17 -3.25 24.08
CA CYS A 117 8.77 -4.57 23.70
C CYS A 117 10.28 -4.48 23.35
N MET A 118 10.99 -5.63 23.34
CA MET A 118 12.45 -5.80 23.08
C MET A 118 12.79 -7.24 22.59
N SER A 119 13.86 -7.39 21.77
CA SER A 119 14.81 -8.53 21.59
C SER A 119 15.04 -9.07 20.14
N GLU A 120 16.01 -9.99 19.95
CA GLU A 120 16.93 -10.08 18.78
C GLU A 120 17.22 -11.50 18.15
N ILE A 121 17.21 -11.63 16.79
CA ILE A 121 18.12 -12.37 15.82
C ILE A 121 18.33 -13.94 15.97
N PRO A 122 18.82 -14.81 15.00
CA PRO A 122 18.64 -15.11 13.53
C PRO A 122 18.22 -16.61 13.20
N GLU A 123 18.10 -17.19 11.97
CA GLU A 123 17.77 -16.84 10.55
C GLU A 123 17.95 -18.12 9.62
N GLU A 124 17.30 -18.22 8.43
CA GLU A 124 17.41 -19.20 7.28
C GLU A 124 16.87 -20.68 7.33
N ALA A 125 15.83 -21.02 6.51
CA ALA A 125 15.93 -21.84 5.26
C ALA A 125 14.58 -22.21 4.55
N ASN A 126 14.40 -21.71 3.30
CA ASN A 126 13.25 -21.88 2.38
C ASN A 126 12.80 -23.33 2.01
N PHE A 127 11.50 -23.50 1.70
CA PHE A 127 10.96 -24.59 0.84
C PHE A 127 9.82 -24.14 -0.10
N THR A 128 9.67 -24.81 -1.25
CA THR A 128 8.86 -24.38 -2.40
C THR A 128 7.75 -25.35 -2.84
N ASN A 129 6.79 -24.80 -3.61
CA ASN A 129 5.78 -25.44 -4.46
C ASN A 129 4.71 -26.32 -3.79
N ILE A 130 3.55 -25.69 -3.57
CA ILE A 130 2.25 -26.33 -3.29
C ILE A 130 1.47 -26.44 -4.61
N GLU A 131 0.82 -27.58 -4.85
CA GLU A 131 0.06 -27.82 -6.08
C GLU A 131 -1.15 -26.88 -6.22
N GLN A 132 -1.26 -26.22 -7.37
CA GLN A 132 -2.28 -25.19 -7.66
C GLN A 132 -3.73 -25.69 -7.47
N GLU A 133 -4.00 -26.96 -7.80
CA GLU A 133 -5.32 -27.57 -7.65
C GLU A 133 -5.74 -27.68 -6.18
N TRP A 134 -4.79 -28.01 -5.29
CA TRP A 134 -5.03 -28.05 -3.86
C TRP A 134 -5.37 -26.66 -3.31
N LEU A 135 -4.59 -25.64 -3.69
CA LEU A 135 -4.86 -24.24 -3.29
C LEU A 135 -6.27 -23.79 -3.70
N LEU A 136 -6.69 -24.09 -4.93
CA LEU A 136 -8.04 -23.77 -5.41
C LEU A 136 -9.14 -24.54 -4.67
N SER A 137 -8.88 -25.78 -4.28
CA SER A 137 -9.81 -26.59 -3.47
C SER A 137 -10.00 -26.01 -2.07
N GLU A 138 -8.92 -25.60 -1.41
CA GLU A 138 -8.97 -24.98 -0.08
C GLU A 138 -9.58 -23.58 -0.14
N LEU A 139 -9.23 -22.76 -1.14
CA LEU A 139 -9.81 -21.44 -1.39
C LEU A 139 -11.32 -21.48 -1.70
N SER A 140 -11.81 -22.57 -2.28
CA SER A 140 -13.24 -22.83 -2.49
C SER A 140 -13.93 -23.46 -1.27
N GLY A 141 -13.15 -24.12 -0.41
CA GLY A 141 -13.61 -24.70 0.85
C GLY A 141 -13.95 -23.66 1.92
N LYS A 142 -14.64 -24.11 2.97
CA LYS A 142 -14.95 -23.35 4.19
C LYS A 142 -14.34 -23.97 5.45
N ARG A 143 -13.51 -25.00 5.27
CA ARG A 143 -12.80 -25.67 6.36
C ARG A 143 -11.59 -24.81 6.72
N PRO A 144 -11.35 -24.49 8.00
CA PRO A 144 -10.09 -23.90 8.42
C PRO A 144 -8.93 -24.84 8.09
N LEU A 145 -7.90 -24.31 7.44
CA LEU A 145 -6.68 -25.02 7.07
C LEU A 145 -5.81 -25.28 8.30
N PHE A 146 -5.72 -24.28 9.18
CA PHE A 146 -4.86 -24.30 10.35
C PHE A 146 -5.54 -24.96 11.56
N GLY A 147 -4.87 -25.97 12.13
CA GLY A 147 -5.19 -26.52 13.45
C GLY A 147 -4.51 -25.73 14.58
N SER A 148 -4.94 -25.97 15.83
CA SER A 148 -4.37 -25.32 17.01
C SER A 148 -2.91 -25.71 17.32
N GLU A 149 -2.40 -26.77 16.71
CA GLU A 149 -1.07 -27.34 16.97
C GLU A 149 -0.21 -27.34 15.69
N LEU A 150 -0.06 -26.18 15.05
CA LEU A 150 0.93 -26.01 13.99
C LEU A 150 2.34 -25.88 14.59
N PRO A 151 3.31 -26.74 14.21
CA PRO A 151 4.69 -26.55 14.59
C PRO A 151 5.25 -25.32 13.86
N LYS A 152 5.28 -24.19 14.56
CA LYS A 152 5.89 -22.94 14.08
C LYS A 152 7.42 -23.06 14.14
N ILE A 153 8.07 -23.27 12.99
CA ILE A 153 9.46 -22.83 12.79
C ILE A 153 9.47 -21.31 12.58
N GLU A 154 10.59 -20.65 12.86
CA GLU A 154 10.67 -19.18 12.95
C GLU A 154 10.20 -18.46 11.69
N GLU A 155 10.63 -18.89 10.49
CA GLU A 155 10.18 -18.29 9.22
C GLU A 155 8.67 -18.43 8.98
N ILE A 156 8.08 -19.56 9.37
CA ILE A 156 6.61 -19.78 9.27
C ILE A 156 5.89 -18.95 10.33
N ALA A 157 6.48 -18.76 11.52
CA ALA A 157 5.95 -17.86 12.53
C ALA A 157 5.89 -16.42 12.00
N ASP A 158 7.00 -15.90 11.47
CA ASP A 158 7.12 -14.53 10.94
C ASP A 158 6.10 -14.25 9.83
N VAL A 159 5.96 -15.16 8.85
CA VAL A 159 4.96 -15.02 7.79
C VAL A 159 3.53 -15.03 8.34
N LEU A 160 3.17 -15.99 9.20
CA LEU A 160 1.82 -16.08 9.76
C LEU A 160 1.49 -14.90 10.68
N ASP A 161 2.46 -14.47 11.47
CA ASP A 161 2.29 -13.39 12.43
C ASP A 161 2.27 -12.02 11.73
N THR A 162 2.89 -11.89 10.54
CA THR A 162 2.69 -10.74 9.64
C THR A 162 1.21 -10.61 9.23
N PHE A 163 0.57 -11.71 8.82
CA PHE A 163 -0.86 -11.70 8.51
C PHE A 163 -1.74 -11.52 9.76
N ASN A 164 -1.31 -11.96 10.95
CA ASN A 164 -2.01 -11.68 12.20
C ASN A 164 -1.98 -10.17 12.55
N VAL A 165 -0.82 -9.50 12.42
CA VAL A 165 -0.70 -8.04 12.54
C VAL A 165 -1.60 -7.33 11.51
N GLN A 166 -1.68 -7.85 10.28
CA GLN A 166 -2.56 -7.34 9.24
C GLN A 166 -4.06 -7.50 9.59
N ALA A 167 -4.44 -8.58 10.28
CA ALA A 167 -5.82 -8.85 10.69
C ALA A 167 -6.27 -8.03 11.92
N ASP A 168 -5.33 -7.74 12.84
CA ASP A 168 -5.54 -6.93 14.05
C ASP A 168 -5.62 -5.42 13.75
N LEU A 169 -4.87 -4.96 12.75
CA LEU A 169 -4.83 -3.55 12.35
C LEU A 169 -5.93 -3.20 11.33
N SER A 170 -6.33 -1.93 11.29
CA SER A 170 -7.31 -1.45 10.30
C SER A 170 -6.73 -1.47 8.89
N ALA A 171 -7.49 -1.97 7.91
CA ALA A 171 -7.08 -2.07 6.51
C ALA A 171 -6.58 -0.75 5.90
N ASP A 172 -7.09 0.40 6.36
CA ASP A 172 -6.63 1.75 5.95
C ASP A 172 -5.15 2.04 6.27
N ASN A 173 -4.48 1.21 7.08
CA ASN A 173 -3.04 1.34 7.36
C ASN A 173 -2.16 0.73 6.26
N PHE A 174 -2.73 -0.04 5.33
CA PHE A 174 -2.01 -0.86 4.37
C PHE A 174 -2.41 -0.53 2.91
N GLY A 175 -1.49 -0.77 1.97
CA GLY A 175 -1.71 -0.45 0.54
C GLY A 175 -2.01 -1.67 -0.33
N VAL A 176 -0.97 -2.49 -0.53
CA VAL A 176 -0.92 -3.70 -1.37
C VAL A 176 0.03 -4.71 -0.74
N TYR A 177 -0.18 -5.99 -1.02
CA TYR A 177 0.78 -7.05 -0.67
C TYR A 177 1.64 -7.34 -1.90
N ILE A 178 2.94 -7.05 -1.85
CA ILE A 178 3.85 -7.22 -2.99
C ILE A 178 4.52 -8.61 -2.89
N ILE A 179 4.51 -9.37 -3.98
CA ILE A 179 5.23 -10.64 -4.09
C ILE A 179 6.37 -10.48 -5.09
N SER A 180 7.61 -10.51 -4.61
CA SER A 180 8.80 -10.58 -5.46
C SER A 180 8.87 -11.91 -6.20
N MET A 181 9.29 -11.89 -7.48
CA MET A 181 9.55 -13.09 -8.28
C MET A 181 8.33 -14.00 -8.50
N ALA A 182 7.11 -13.45 -8.47
CA ALA A 182 5.87 -14.21 -8.72
C ALA A 182 5.73 -14.59 -10.21
N ILE A 183 5.72 -15.88 -10.52
CA ILE A 183 5.72 -16.43 -11.90
C ILE A 183 4.53 -17.38 -12.15
N THR A 184 3.99 -17.98 -11.09
CA THR A 184 2.95 -19.02 -11.11
C THR A 184 1.68 -18.57 -10.41
N PRO A 185 0.48 -19.04 -10.81
CA PRO A 185 -0.75 -18.68 -10.12
C PRO A 185 -0.73 -19.08 -8.64
N SER A 186 -0.04 -20.17 -8.30
CA SER A 186 0.21 -20.62 -6.93
C SER A 186 0.82 -19.53 -6.04
N ASP A 187 1.77 -18.73 -6.54
CA ASP A 187 2.44 -17.69 -5.75
C ASP A 187 1.43 -16.67 -5.19
N VAL A 188 0.48 -16.27 -6.04
CA VAL A 188 -0.60 -15.33 -5.68
C VAL A 188 -1.70 -16.02 -4.86
N LEU A 189 -2.09 -17.23 -5.24
CA LEU A 189 -3.14 -17.99 -4.54
C LEU A 189 -2.74 -18.38 -3.11
N VAL A 190 -1.46 -18.61 -2.82
CA VAL A 190 -0.95 -18.83 -1.46
C VAL A 190 -1.19 -17.60 -0.59
N VAL A 191 -0.87 -16.40 -1.07
CA VAL A 191 -1.09 -15.16 -0.29
C VAL A 191 -2.57 -14.88 -0.08
N GLU A 192 -3.42 -15.09 -1.09
CA GLU A 192 -4.88 -14.99 -0.93
C GLU A 192 -5.42 -15.99 0.12
N LEU A 193 -4.88 -17.22 0.15
CA LEU A 193 -5.24 -18.23 1.14
C LEU A 193 -4.76 -17.85 2.56
N LEU A 194 -3.51 -17.42 2.71
CA LEU A 194 -2.95 -17.02 4.01
C LEU A 194 -3.69 -15.82 4.61
N GLN A 195 -4.04 -14.81 3.80
CA GLN A 195 -4.88 -13.69 4.25
C GLN A 195 -6.24 -14.17 4.78
N ARG A 196 -6.86 -15.17 4.13
CA ARG A 196 -8.13 -15.75 4.59
C ARG A 196 -7.98 -16.52 5.90
N GLU A 197 -6.97 -17.40 6.00
CA GLU A 197 -6.77 -18.28 7.16
C GLU A 197 -6.29 -17.53 8.41
N CYS A 198 -5.54 -16.44 8.24
CA CYS A 198 -5.21 -15.50 9.31
C CYS A 198 -6.33 -14.49 9.61
N HIS A 199 -7.55 -14.71 9.11
CA HIS A 199 -8.76 -13.94 9.42
C HIS A 199 -8.69 -12.45 9.03
N VAL A 200 -7.90 -12.08 8.01
CA VAL A 200 -7.85 -10.71 7.49
C VAL A 200 -9.21 -10.32 6.93
N LYS A 201 -9.91 -9.44 7.64
CA LYS A 201 -11.30 -9.01 7.32
C LYS A 201 -11.44 -8.32 5.96
N GLN A 202 -10.37 -7.68 5.49
CA GLN A 202 -10.30 -7.03 4.19
C GLN A 202 -8.94 -7.36 3.57
N PRO A 203 -8.84 -8.41 2.74
CA PRO A 203 -7.60 -8.78 2.06
C PRO A 203 -7.02 -7.61 1.24
N LEU A 204 -5.71 -7.48 1.29
CA LEU A 204 -4.95 -6.56 0.46
C LEU A 204 -4.86 -7.11 -0.96
N ARG A 205 -4.82 -6.19 -1.93
CA ARG A 205 -4.59 -6.55 -3.33
C ARG A 205 -3.17 -7.11 -3.46
N VAL A 206 -3.07 -8.31 -4.00
CA VAL A 206 -1.77 -8.96 -4.28
C VAL A 206 -1.19 -8.40 -5.58
N VAL A 207 0.06 -7.96 -5.52
CA VAL A 207 0.78 -7.30 -6.61
C VAL A 207 2.07 -8.08 -6.91
N PRO A 208 2.17 -8.76 -8.07
CA PRO A 208 3.43 -9.37 -8.48
C PRO A 208 4.45 -8.29 -8.84
N LEU A 209 5.69 -8.47 -8.40
CA LEU A 209 6.85 -7.67 -8.79
C LEU A 209 7.71 -8.46 -9.79
N PHE A 210 7.82 -7.92 -11.01
CA PHE A 210 8.74 -8.40 -12.04
C PHE A 210 9.98 -7.50 -12.06
N GLU A 211 11.14 -8.05 -11.74
CA GLU A 211 12.37 -7.27 -11.50
C GLU A 211 13.55 -7.73 -12.38
N LYS A 212 13.75 -9.04 -12.56
CA LYS A 212 14.82 -9.56 -13.42
C LYS A 212 14.39 -9.65 -14.87
N LEU A 213 15.36 -9.82 -15.78
CA LEU A 213 15.11 -9.97 -17.21
C LEU A 213 14.11 -11.10 -17.50
N THR A 214 14.39 -12.27 -16.94
CA THR A 214 13.56 -13.49 -17.04
C THR A 214 12.14 -13.27 -16.54
N ASP A 215 11.99 -12.46 -15.49
CA ASP A 215 10.69 -12.22 -14.85
C ASP A 215 9.84 -11.31 -15.74
N LEU A 216 10.46 -10.29 -16.35
CA LEU A 216 9.81 -9.38 -17.30
C LEU A 216 9.47 -10.05 -18.63
N GLU A 217 10.30 -10.99 -19.11
CA GLU A 217 9.99 -11.87 -20.24
C GLU A 217 8.82 -12.81 -19.93
N ALA A 218 8.78 -13.36 -18.71
CA ALA A 218 7.71 -14.24 -18.25
C ALA A 218 6.40 -13.50 -17.92
N ALA A 219 6.45 -12.21 -17.57
CA ALA A 219 5.33 -11.43 -17.04
C ALA A 219 4.02 -11.52 -17.86
N PRO A 220 4.02 -11.40 -19.21
CA PRO A 220 2.79 -11.54 -20.00
C PRO A 220 2.18 -12.95 -19.89
N THR A 221 3.04 -13.98 -19.86
CA THR A 221 2.62 -15.39 -19.69
C THR A 221 2.11 -15.66 -18.28
N ALA A 222 2.78 -15.10 -17.25
CA ALA A 222 2.33 -15.18 -15.86
C ALA A 222 0.94 -14.56 -15.69
N LEU A 223 0.73 -13.32 -16.14
CA LEU A 223 -0.58 -12.67 -16.08
C LEU A 223 -1.66 -13.41 -16.88
N ALA A 224 -1.35 -13.93 -18.06
CA ALA A 224 -2.29 -14.74 -18.83
C ALA A 224 -2.70 -16.01 -18.06
N ARG A 225 -1.77 -16.66 -17.35
CA ARG A 225 -2.07 -17.78 -16.46
C ARG A 225 -2.93 -17.35 -15.27
N PHE A 226 -2.61 -16.23 -14.62
CA PHE A 226 -3.39 -15.71 -13.47
C PHE A 226 -4.85 -15.42 -13.90
N PHE A 227 -5.03 -14.73 -15.03
CA PHE A 227 -6.36 -14.40 -15.56
C PHE A 227 -7.09 -15.61 -16.18
N SER A 228 -6.41 -16.74 -16.42
CA SER A 228 -7.07 -17.99 -16.79
C SER A 228 -7.72 -18.71 -15.61
N VAL A 229 -7.43 -18.30 -14.36
CA VAL A 229 -8.06 -18.86 -13.16
C VAL A 229 -9.32 -18.06 -12.81
N ASP A 230 -10.49 -18.68 -12.96
CA ASP A 230 -11.79 -18.04 -12.70
C ASP A 230 -11.94 -17.52 -11.27
N TRP A 231 -11.48 -18.29 -10.28
CA TRP A 231 -11.47 -17.87 -8.87
C TRP A 231 -10.72 -16.54 -8.70
N TYR A 232 -9.54 -16.42 -9.29
CA TYR A 232 -8.70 -15.23 -9.18
C TYR A 232 -9.30 -14.02 -9.90
N ARG A 233 -9.84 -14.20 -11.11
CA ARG A 233 -10.55 -13.12 -11.83
C ARG A 233 -11.72 -12.54 -11.03
N ASN A 234 -12.47 -13.41 -10.34
CA ASN A 234 -13.57 -12.98 -9.48
C ASN A 234 -13.07 -12.22 -8.24
N GLN A 235 -11.99 -12.71 -7.61
CA GLN A 235 -11.35 -12.08 -6.45
C GLN A 235 -10.86 -10.65 -6.75
N ILE A 236 -10.14 -10.45 -7.86
CA ILE A 236 -9.58 -9.13 -8.22
C ILE A 236 -10.60 -8.15 -8.83
N ASN A 237 -11.84 -8.60 -9.08
CA ASN A 237 -12.96 -7.78 -9.58
C ASN A 237 -12.57 -6.88 -10.78
N GLY A 238 -11.93 -7.49 -11.77
CA GLY A 238 -11.54 -6.84 -13.03
C GLY A 238 -10.40 -5.83 -12.93
N LYS A 239 -9.62 -5.80 -11.83
CA LYS A 239 -8.50 -4.86 -11.64
C LYS A 239 -7.23 -5.57 -11.19
N GLN A 240 -6.19 -5.52 -12.00
CA GLN A 240 -4.86 -5.99 -11.62
C GLN A 240 -3.92 -4.81 -11.40
N GLU A 241 -3.08 -4.89 -10.38
CA GLU A 241 -1.94 -3.99 -10.16
C GLU A 241 -0.66 -4.82 -10.26
N VAL A 242 0.37 -4.32 -10.96
CA VAL A 242 1.64 -5.02 -11.22
C VAL A 242 2.79 -4.07 -10.96
N MET A 243 3.79 -4.51 -10.20
CA MET A 243 4.99 -3.73 -9.94
C MET A 243 6.12 -4.10 -10.91
N ILE A 244 6.85 -3.09 -11.39
CA ILE A 244 8.00 -3.26 -12.26
C ILE A 244 9.25 -2.71 -11.57
N GLY A 245 10.27 -3.58 -11.45
CA GLY A 245 11.60 -3.23 -10.97
C GLY A 245 12.47 -2.66 -12.09
N TYR A 246 13.20 -1.58 -11.78
CA TYR A 246 14.10 -0.89 -12.73
C TYR A 246 15.57 -1.06 -12.37
N SER A 247 15.88 -1.06 -11.07
CA SER A 247 17.23 -0.88 -10.55
C SER A 247 18.12 -2.11 -10.71
N ASP A 248 17.55 -3.31 -10.63
CA ASP A 248 18.32 -4.55 -10.68
C ASP A 248 18.52 -5.03 -12.12
N LEU A 249 17.49 -4.93 -12.97
CA LEU A 249 17.60 -5.17 -14.41
C LEU A 249 18.74 -4.38 -15.07
N GLY A 250 18.94 -3.13 -14.67
CA GLY A 250 20.02 -2.28 -15.19
C GLY A 250 21.43 -2.72 -14.76
N LYS A 251 21.56 -3.54 -13.72
CA LYS A 251 22.83 -4.19 -13.30
C LYS A 251 23.08 -5.46 -14.09
N ASP A 252 22.02 -6.21 -14.42
CA ASP A 252 22.11 -7.51 -15.08
C ASP A 252 22.43 -7.43 -16.57
N VAL A 253 21.80 -6.49 -17.31
CA VAL A 253 21.88 -6.43 -18.80
C VAL A 253 22.30 -5.07 -19.35
N GLY A 254 22.70 -4.14 -18.48
CA GLY A 254 23.00 -2.76 -18.86
C GLY A 254 21.75 -1.92 -19.16
N ARG A 255 21.90 -0.59 -19.07
CA ARG A 255 20.76 0.35 -19.04
C ARG A 255 19.93 0.39 -20.32
N LEU A 256 20.54 0.22 -21.50
CA LEU A 256 19.82 0.29 -22.77
C LEU A 256 18.86 -0.90 -22.92
N SER A 257 19.41 -2.10 -22.77
CA SER A 257 18.69 -3.37 -22.85
C SER A 257 17.61 -3.47 -21.78
N ALA A 258 17.92 -3.03 -20.55
CA ALA A 258 16.95 -2.90 -19.47
C ALA A 258 15.77 -1.99 -19.87
N ALA A 259 16.04 -0.76 -20.31
CA ALA A 259 14.99 0.18 -20.72
C ALA A 259 14.16 -0.34 -21.89
N TRP A 260 14.78 -1.02 -22.87
CA TRP A 260 14.07 -1.61 -23.99
C TRP A 260 13.18 -2.79 -23.58
N GLN A 261 13.70 -3.69 -22.74
CA GLN A 261 12.91 -4.81 -22.24
C GLN A 261 11.74 -4.36 -21.37
N LEU A 262 11.94 -3.33 -20.54
CA LEU A 262 10.88 -2.68 -19.77
C LEU A 262 9.78 -2.11 -20.68
N CYS A 263 10.13 -1.53 -21.83
CA CYS A 263 9.16 -1.06 -22.81
C CYS A 263 8.33 -2.22 -23.39
N LYS A 264 9.01 -3.26 -23.91
CA LYS A 264 8.35 -4.45 -24.48
C LYS A 264 7.45 -5.17 -23.46
N ALA A 265 7.94 -5.39 -22.25
CA ALA A 265 7.18 -6.03 -21.18
C ALA A 265 5.88 -5.26 -20.86
N GLN A 266 5.95 -3.92 -20.75
CA GLN A 266 4.79 -3.06 -20.53
C GLN A 266 3.75 -3.16 -21.65
N GLU A 267 4.18 -3.13 -22.92
CA GLU A 267 3.27 -3.29 -24.05
C GLU A 267 2.55 -4.65 -24.02
N GLU A 268 3.28 -5.73 -23.76
CA GLU A 268 2.72 -7.09 -23.75
C GLU A 268 1.77 -7.33 -22.56
N VAL A 269 2.09 -6.88 -21.34
CA VAL A 269 1.15 -7.00 -20.21
C VAL A 269 -0.12 -6.17 -20.43
N ILE A 270 -0.03 -5.02 -21.10
CA ILE A 270 -1.19 -4.22 -21.51
C ILE A 270 -2.03 -4.96 -22.56
N LYS A 271 -1.40 -5.64 -23.54
CA LYS A 271 -2.09 -6.47 -24.53
C LYS A 271 -2.84 -7.63 -23.86
N VAL A 272 -2.17 -8.37 -22.96
CA VAL A 272 -2.78 -9.47 -22.18
C VAL A 272 -3.94 -8.97 -21.31
N ALA A 273 -3.76 -7.90 -20.54
CA ALA A 273 -4.83 -7.34 -19.71
C ALA A 273 -6.06 -6.94 -20.54
N LYS A 274 -5.87 -6.32 -21.71
CA LYS A 274 -6.95 -6.00 -22.65
C LYS A 274 -7.68 -7.24 -23.17
N GLN A 275 -6.97 -8.32 -23.51
CA GLN A 275 -7.57 -9.57 -23.98
C GLN A 275 -8.51 -10.21 -22.93
N PHE A 276 -8.14 -10.14 -21.65
CA PHE A 276 -8.96 -10.66 -20.55
C PHE A 276 -9.97 -9.65 -19.99
N GLY A 277 -10.05 -8.43 -20.52
CA GLY A 277 -10.95 -7.37 -20.04
C GLY A 277 -10.56 -6.78 -18.68
N MET A 278 -9.29 -6.95 -18.27
CA MET A 278 -8.77 -6.48 -16.98
C MET A 278 -8.28 -5.03 -17.07
N LYS A 279 -8.63 -4.21 -16.06
CA LYS A 279 -8.01 -2.91 -15.87
C LYS A 279 -6.65 -3.10 -15.18
N LEU A 280 -5.57 -2.86 -15.92
CA LEU A 280 -4.21 -2.89 -15.40
C LEU A 280 -3.79 -1.53 -14.80
N THR A 281 -3.14 -1.57 -13.64
CA THR A 281 -2.40 -0.45 -13.03
C THR A 281 -0.92 -0.84 -12.96
N MET A 282 -0.04 0.03 -13.45
CA MET A 282 1.41 -0.18 -13.42
C MET A 282 2.00 0.56 -12.21
N PHE A 283 2.65 -0.16 -11.31
CA PHE A 283 3.34 0.39 -10.14
C PHE A 283 4.83 0.54 -10.46
N HIS A 284 5.21 1.76 -10.83
CA HIS A 284 6.58 2.11 -11.20
C HIS A 284 7.42 2.47 -9.97
N GLY A 285 7.99 1.46 -9.32
CA GLY A 285 8.99 1.64 -8.27
C GLY A 285 8.54 2.53 -7.10
N ARG A 286 9.46 3.35 -6.59
CA ARG A 286 9.25 4.31 -5.49
C ARG A 286 9.78 5.68 -5.88
N VAL A 287 9.26 6.74 -5.28
CA VAL A 287 10.05 7.97 -5.13
C VAL A 287 11.29 7.59 -4.31
N GLN A 288 12.47 7.66 -4.94
CA GLN A 288 13.72 7.30 -4.30
C GLN A 288 14.08 8.31 -3.21
N GLY A 289 14.66 7.84 -2.09
CA GLY A 289 14.90 8.66 -0.90
C GLY A 289 15.79 9.86 -1.19
N GLU A 290 16.81 9.65 -2.02
CA GLU A 290 17.76 10.64 -2.50
C GLU A 290 17.13 11.77 -3.35
N VAL A 291 15.89 11.62 -3.82
CA VAL A 291 15.16 12.63 -4.62
C VAL A 291 13.96 13.23 -3.85
N ILE A 292 13.64 12.75 -2.64
CA ILE A 292 12.50 13.26 -1.85
C ILE A 292 12.66 14.76 -1.58
N GLU A 293 13.81 15.18 -1.07
CA GLU A 293 14.08 16.58 -0.72
C GLU A 293 13.97 17.50 -1.94
N GLN A 294 14.58 17.10 -3.07
CA GLN A 294 14.50 17.84 -4.33
C GLN A 294 13.06 17.93 -4.87
N SER A 295 12.23 16.91 -4.62
CA SER A 295 10.87 16.83 -5.17
C SER A 295 9.81 17.49 -4.28
N PHE A 296 10.02 17.50 -2.96
CA PHE A 296 8.99 17.79 -1.96
C PHE A 296 9.44 18.64 -0.76
N GLY A 297 10.74 18.91 -0.59
CA GLY A 297 11.27 19.67 0.57
C GLY A 297 10.84 21.15 0.60
N GLU A 298 10.65 21.75 -0.57
CA GLU A 298 10.17 23.12 -0.73
C GLU A 298 8.72 23.14 -1.25
N GLU A 299 7.86 24.01 -0.70
CA GLU A 299 6.42 24.09 -1.04
C GLU A 299 6.19 24.22 -2.56
N HIS A 300 6.95 25.12 -3.19
CA HIS A 300 6.85 25.41 -4.62
C HIS A 300 7.44 24.29 -5.51
N LEU A 301 8.31 23.42 -4.97
CA LEU A 301 8.78 22.20 -5.65
C LEU A 301 7.72 21.10 -5.51
N CYS A 302 7.22 20.87 -4.30
CA CYS A 302 6.11 19.94 -4.03
C CYS A 302 4.91 20.20 -4.95
N PHE A 303 4.46 21.46 -5.05
CA PHE A 303 3.35 21.83 -5.94
C PHE A 303 3.66 21.50 -7.41
N ARG A 304 4.85 21.87 -7.92
CA ARG A 304 5.25 21.58 -9.31
C ARG A 304 5.35 20.07 -9.57
N THR A 305 5.89 19.30 -8.63
CA THR A 305 6.00 17.85 -8.73
C THR A 305 4.61 17.21 -8.85
N LEU A 306 3.67 17.56 -7.96
CA LEU A 306 2.29 17.07 -8.02
C LEU A 306 1.55 17.52 -9.29
N GLN A 307 1.75 18.77 -9.72
CA GLN A 307 1.19 19.30 -10.98
C GLN A 307 1.69 18.51 -12.19
N HIS A 308 3.00 18.21 -12.29
CA HIS A 308 3.54 17.42 -13.39
C HIS A 308 2.97 16.00 -13.44
N PHE A 309 2.88 15.30 -12.29
CA PHE A 309 2.30 13.96 -12.25
C PHE A 309 0.82 13.94 -12.71
N ILE A 310 0.01 14.90 -12.25
CA ILE A 310 -1.39 15.04 -12.67
C ILE A 310 -1.47 15.34 -14.18
N ALA A 311 -0.72 16.34 -14.66
CA ALA A 311 -0.76 16.77 -16.06
C ALA A 311 -0.33 15.65 -17.00
N ALA A 312 0.81 15.00 -16.75
CA ALA A 312 1.33 13.93 -17.59
C ALA A 312 0.41 12.70 -17.62
N THR A 313 -0.22 12.34 -16.49
CA THR A 313 -1.15 11.20 -16.42
C THR A 313 -2.43 11.48 -17.20
N ILE A 314 -2.96 12.72 -17.11
CA ILE A 314 -4.14 13.15 -17.88
C ILE A 314 -3.81 13.25 -19.37
N GLU A 315 -2.67 13.85 -19.72
CA GLU A 315 -2.21 14.00 -21.10
C GLU A 315 -2.00 12.65 -21.77
N HIS A 316 -1.24 11.74 -21.18
CA HIS A 316 -1.02 10.39 -21.71
C HIS A 316 -2.33 9.60 -21.88
N GLY A 317 -3.33 9.82 -21.01
CA GLY A 317 -4.65 9.20 -21.11
C GLY A 317 -5.53 9.73 -22.25
N MET A 318 -5.29 10.95 -22.74
CA MET A 318 -6.06 11.58 -23.83
C MET A 318 -5.30 11.62 -25.16
N HIS A 319 -3.98 11.72 -25.10
CA HIS A 319 -3.05 11.83 -26.22
C HIS A 319 -1.94 10.79 -26.02
N PRO A 320 -2.22 9.48 -26.24
CA PRO A 320 -1.21 8.45 -26.13
C PRO A 320 -0.07 8.68 -27.14
N PRO A 321 1.17 8.30 -26.81
CA PRO A 321 2.31 8.45 -27.72
C PRO A 321 2.12 7.64 -29.00
N VAL A 322 2.76 8.09 -30.08
CA VAL A 322 2.77 7.38 -31.36
C VAL A 322 3.50 6.05 -31.20
N SER A 323 2.89 4.94 -31.63
CA SER A 323 3.50 3.62 -31.59
C SER A 323 4.83 3.61 -32.38
N PRO A 324 5.89 2.94 -31.89
CA PRO A 324 7.16 2.89 -32.60
C PRO A 324 7.00 2.16 -33.93
N LYS A 325 7.80 2.54 -34.92
CA LYS A 325 7.77 1.87 -36.23
C LYS A 325 8.43 0.48 -36.17
N PRO A 326 8.04 -0.48 -37.02
CA PRO A 326 8.66 -1.81 -37.04
C PRO A 326 10.18 -1.77 -37.22
N GLU A 327 10.69 -0.87 -38.06
CA GLU A 327 12.14 -0.68 -38.26
C GLU A 327 12.86 -0.13 -37.02
N TRP A 328 12.15 0.57 -36.14
CA TRP A 328 12.70 1.05 -34.86
C TRP A 328 12.69 -0.05 -33.79
N HIS A 329 11.66 -0.91 -33.76
CA HIS A 329 11.67 -2.11 -32.92
C HIS A 329 12.85 -3.02 -33.26
N ALA A 330 13.03 -3.35 -34.55
CA ALA A 330 14.12 -4.21 -35.00
C ALA A 330 15.50 -3.65 -34.63
N LEU A 331 15.72 -2.35 -34.87
CA LEU A 331 16.97 -1.68 -34.48
C LEU A 331 17.19 -1.71 -32.95
N MET A 332 16.15 -1.50 -32.15
CA MET A 332 16.25 -1.56 -30.69
C MET A 332 16.51 -2.98 -30.16
N ASP A 333 15.95 -4.02 -30.79
CA ASP A 333 16.26 -5.42 -30.47
C ASP A 333 17.74 -5.76 -30.81
N GLU A 334 18.23 -5.36 -31.98
CA GLU A 334 19.66 -5.50 -32.35
C GLU A 334 20.58 -4.75 -31.36
N MET A 335 20.26 -3.49 -31.06
CA MET A 335 21.04 -2.66 -30.14
C MET A 335 21.03 -3.19 -28.70
N ALA A 336 19.94 -3.81 -28.25
CA ALA A 336 19.85 -4.39 -26.91
C ALA A 336 20.70 -5.66 -26.76
N ILE A 337 20.78 -6.50 -27.80
CA ILE A 337 21.67 -7.67 -27.79
C ILE A 337 23.13 -7.19 -27.68
N VAL A 338 23.55 -6.30 -28.60
CA VAL A 338 24.91 -5.76 -28.61
C VAL A 338 25.26 -5.04 -27.30
N ALA A 339 24.36 -4.23 -26.75
CA ALA A 339 24.63 -3.51 -25.50
C ALA A 339 24.72 -4.43 -24.28
N THR A 340 24.09 -5.60 -24.30
CA THR A 340 24.22 -6.62 -23.25
C THR A 340 25.54 -7.39 -23.38
N ASP A 341 25.94 -7.74 -24.61
CA ASP A 341 27.20 -8.45 -24.88
C ASP A 341 28.45 -7.64 -24.46
N TYR A 342 28.38 -6.31 -24.53
CA TYR A 342 29.45 -5.38 -24.12
C TYR A 342 29.27 -4.77 -22.72
N TRP A 343 28.34 -5.29 -21.90
CA TRP A 343 28.15 -4.84 -20.50
C TRP A 343 29.10 -5.56 -19.52
N TRP A 344 29.58 -6.75 -19.89
CA TRP A 344 30.52 -7.59 -19.13
C TRP A 344 31.97 -7.41 -19.62
#